data_AF-A0A9P0APX5-F1
#
_entry.id   AF-A0A9P0APX5-F1
#
_cell.length_a   1.000
_cell.length_b   1.000
_cell.length_c   1.000
_cell.angle_alpha   90.00
_cell.angle_beta   90.00
_cell.angle_gamma   90.00
#
_symmetry.space_group_name_H-M   'P 1'
#
loop_
_entity.id
_entity.type
_entity.pdbx_description
1 polymer ?
#
loop_
_entity_poly.entity_id
_entity_poly.type
_entity_poly.pdbx_seq_one_letter_code
_entity_poly.pdbx_strand_id
1 'polypeptide(L)'
;MRGSTAGITDGLKSTSRSYFLLLSFLDILMTTLVISPLVISYWRGTWFLMDIYLFPESPMRTALASIAIGFLPIFVFTLLQGAFADWLHPSKHRLLWYGASRLYTAAFGVACVNSWRGVWKTLDLYTGLETFEVSATTLFGVLFLLCIKCLRNISAVPFAIVTDRPEGYFAVPTMFKTSPKDNNIVLYSLDCFFSVFIIGSLLVFVWRGAWTLIDIFLFPGDPVFSAWYSLVIGYIVVFTTFALQPVVKKLVKKLEGFWRLCIVDAYLIFSFTGTINVWRGIWNLLSAYFIPSSPTTAAWVCHVGCFILLILINSSNSVLVRGVYVDAEEEGSKCVDFPCYYLRLFFLARRKKHLLRQFQKKQIHSLKRRKSEVDGYSGATESSAPQKSKVEEPPV
;
A
#
# COMPACT_ATOMS: atom_id res chain seq x y z
N MET A 1 -1.59 -7.95 -1.71
CA MET A 1 -0.72 -7.46 -2.80
C MET A 1 -0.47 -5.96 -2.60
N ARG A 2 0.72 -5.55 -2.15
CA ARG A 2 1.25 -4.22 -2.51
C ARG A 2 1.52 -4.32 -4.01
N GLY A 3 0.50 -3.94 -4.79
CA GLY A 3 0.46 -3.89 -6.25
C GLY A 3 1.32 -4.93 -6.97
N SER A 4 0.73 -6.06 -7.38
CA SER A 4 1.30 -6.78 -8.51
C SER A 4 1.48 -5.79 -9.66
N THR A 5 2.72 -5.54 -10.04
CA THR A 5 3.06 -4.72 -11.21
C THR A 5 2.65 -5.42 -12.51
N ALA A 6 2.28 -6.71 -12.42
CA ALA A 6 1.78 -7.50 -13.53
C ALA A 6 0.50 -6.86 -14.07
N GLY A 7 0.53 -6.48 -15.35
CA GLY A 7 -0.57 -5.82 -16.05
C GLY A 7 -0.57 -4.29 -16.02
N ILE A 8 0.05 -3.62 -15.03
CA ILE A 8 0.17 -2.15 -15.02
C ILE A 8 1.10 -1.70 -16.15
N THR A 9 2.28 -2.33 -16.22
CA THR A 9 3.28 -2.02 -17.25
C THR A 9 2.74 -2.37 -18.63
N ASP A 10 2.02 -3.48 -18.78
CA ASP A 10 1.52 -3.92 -20.09
C ASP A 10 0.35 -3.08 -20.61
N GLY A 11 -0.54 -2.61 -19.72
CA GLY A 11 -1.64 -1.71 -20.10
C GLY A 11 -1.21 -0.29 -20.48
N LEU A 12 -0.09 0.22 -19.92
CA LEU A 12 0.47 1.54 -20.24
C LEU A 12 1.55 1.49 -21.33
N LYS A 13 2.25 0.38 -21.56
CA LYS A 13 3.22 0.25 -22.67
C LYS A 13 2.63 0.52 -24.05
N SER A 14 1.31 0.35 -24.21
CA SER A 14 0.59 0.73 -25.44
C SER A 14 0.51 2.26 -25.67
N THR A 15 0.92 3.09 -24.71
CA THR A 15 0.97 4.57 -24.84
C THR A 15 2.39 5.06 -25.14
N SER A 16 2.50 6.32 -25.61
CA SER A 16 3.79 6.98 -25.85
C SER A 16 4.75 6.85 -24.65
N ARG A 17 6.02 6.57 -24.92
CA ARG A 17 7.08 6.49 -23.90
C ARG A 17 7.15 7.77 -23.05
N SER A 18 7.02 8.94 -23.68
CA SER A 18 7.05 10.23 -22.98
C SER A 18 5.88 10.38 -22.01
N TYR A 19 4.69 9.90 -22.39
CA TYR A 19 3.52 9.91 -21.52
C TYR A 19 3.72 9.01 -20.30
N PHE A 20 4.28 7.81 -20.48
CA PHE A 20 4.60 6.91 -19.37
C PHE A 20 5.64 7.49 -18.41
N LEU A 21 6.68 8.14 -18.95
CA LEU A 21 7.71 8.80 -18.14
C LEU A 21 7.13 9.97 -17.35
N LEU A 22 6.33 10.83 -17.99
CA LEU A 22 5.63 11.93 -17.33
C LEU A 22 4.74 11.42 -16.19
N LEU A 23 3.91 10.41 -16.43
CA LEU A 23 3.07 9.83 -15.39
C LEU A 23 3.88 9.22 -14.25
N SER A 24 5.00 8.57 -14.56
CA SER A 24 5.88 8.00 -13.53
C SER A 24 6.54 9.08 -12.67
N PHE A 25 6.92 10.20 -13.28
CA PHE A 25 7.45 11.36 -12.55
C PHE A 25 6.38 12.02 -11.68
N LEU A 26 5.17 12.23 -12.22
CA LEU A 26 4.05 12.77 -11.44
C LEU A 26 3.62 11.83 -10.31
N ASP A 27 3.72 10.51 -10.50
CA ASP A 27 3.50 9.53 -9.43
C ASP A 27 4.50 9.69 -8.29
N ILE A 28 5.77 9.94 -8.60
CA ILE A 28 6.80 10.21 -7.60
C ILE A 28 6.41 11.48 -6.84
N LEU A 29 6.09 12.58 -7.53
CA LEU A 29 5.70 13.85 -6.88
C LEU A 29 4.44 13.71 -6.01
N MET A 30 3.40 13.05 -6.51
CA MET A 30 2.17 12.79 -5.74
C MET A 30 2.45 11.97 -4.49
N THR A 31 3.32 10.97 -4.61
CA THR A 31 3.68 10.13 -3.47
C THR A 31 4.53 10.91 -2.48
N THR A 32 5.57 11.62 -2.92
CA THR A 32 6.55 12.30 -2.06
C THR A 32 6.01 13.56 -1.39
N LEU A 33 5.22 14.37 -2.10
CA LEU A 33 4.80 15.70 -1.66
C LEU A 33 3.38 15.75 -1.09
N VAL A 34 2.55 14.75 -1.37
CA VAL A 34 1.13 14.74 -0.94
C VAL A 34 0.83 13.54 -0.06
N ILE A 35 1.00 12.32 -0.56
CA ILE A 35 0.60 11.12 0.17
C ILE A 35 1.51 10.89 1.39
N SER A 36 2.84 11.00 1.24
CA SER A 36 3.77 10.79 2.35
C SER A 36 3.53 11.76 3.52
N PRO A 37 3.46 13.09 3.33
CA PRO A 37 3.21 14.00 4.45
C PRO A 37 1.89 13.71 5.16
N LEU A 38 0.82 13.34 4.43
CA LEU A 38 -0.47 12.99 5.02
C LEU A 38 -0.40 11.69 5.84
N VAL A 39 0.28 10.66 5.33
CA VAL A 39 0.47 9.39 6.05
C VAL A 39 1.32 9.60 7.30
N ILE A 40 2.43 10.34 7.20
CA ILE A 40 3.32 10.62 8.33
C ILE A 40 2.58 11.46 9.38
N SER A 41 1.80 12.46 8.95
CA SER A 41 0.95 13.25 9.84
C SER A 41 -0.08 12.38 10.55
N TYR A 42 -0.78 11.49 9.84
CA TYR A 42 -1.71 10.54 10.44
C TYR A 42 -1.05 9.67 11.52
N TRP A 43 0.12 9.10 11.20
CA TRP A 43 0.89 8.29 12.14
C TRP A 43 1.31 9.07 13.38
N ARG A 44 1.84 10.29 13.18
CA ARG A 44 2.17 11.23 14.26
C ARG A 44 0.97 11.52 15.13
N GLY A 45 -0.14 11.94 14.53
CA GLY A 45 -1.36 12.28 15.26
C GLY A 45 -1.84 11.11 16.12
N THR A 46 -1.93 9.93 15.52
CA THR A 46 -2.34 8.71 16.24
C THR A 46 -1.39 8.37 17.39
N TRP A 47 -0.07 8.48 17.18
CA TRP A 47 0.94 8.19 18.19
C TRP A 47 0.83 9.15 19.39
N PHE A 48 0.72 10.46 19.13
CA PHE A 48 0.56 11.48 20.17
C PHE A 48 -0.76 11.34 20.92
N LEU A 49 -1.87 10.95 20.24
CA LEU A 49 -3.12 10.66 20.93
C LEU A 49 -2.96 9.49 21.92
N MET A 50 -2.19 8.45 21.57
CA MET A 50 -1.89 7.38 22.51
C MET A 50 -0.99 7.85 23.65
N ASP A 51 -0.04 8.76 23.41
CA ASP A 51 0.75 9.36 24.49
C ASP A 51 -0.09 10.19 25.46
N ILE A 52 -1.15 10.86 24.97
CA ILE A 52 -2.04 11.67 25.80
C ILE A 52 -3.02 10.80 26.60
N TYR A 53 -3.62 9.78 25.97
CA TYR A 53 -4.77 9.08 26.56
C TYR A 53 -4.46 7.68 27.12
N LEU A 54 -3.44 6.99 26.61
CA LEU A 54 -3.20 5.58 26.94
C LEU A 54 -2.21 5.45 28.09
N PHE A 55 -2.69 5.41 29.33
CA PHE A 55 -1.87 5.26 30.54
C PHE A 55 -0.65 6.21 30.56
N PRO A 56 -0.83 7.54 30.42
CA PRO A 56 0.27 8.49 30.24
C PRO A 56 1.32 8.42 31.36
N GLU A 57 0.88 8.16 32.58
CA GLU A 57 1.74 8.13 33.77
C GLU A 57 2.55 6.83 33.95
N SER A 58 2.33 5.81 33.12
CA SER A 58 2.95 4.50 33.32
C SER A 58 3.59 3.96 32.04
N PRO A 59 4.91 4.14 31.86
CA PRO A 59 5.64 3.70 30.68
C PRO A 59 5.44 2.20 30.35
N MET A 60 5.44 1.35 31.37
CA MET A 60 5.22 -0.09 31.20
C MET A 60 3.79 -0.41 30.77
N ARG A 61 2.77 0.15 31.46
CA ARG A 61 1.36 -0.13 31.11
C ARG A 61 1.01 0.40 29.74
N THR A 62 1.50 1.59 29.37
CA THR A 62 1.26 2.15 28.03
C THR A 62 1.92 1.32 26.94
N ALA A 63 3.13 0.80 27.18
CA ALA A 63 3.82 -0.09 26.24
C ALA A 63 3.04 -1.41 26.03
N LEU A 64 2.67 -2.10 27.12
CA LEU A 64 1.90 -3.34 27.06
C LEU A 64 0.51 -3.15 26.44
N ALA A 65 -0.18 -2.06 26.80
CA ALA A 65 -1.48 -1.75 26.22
C ALA A 65 -1.37 -1.47 24.71
N SER A 66 -0.33 -0.74 24.28
CA SER A 66 -0.05 -0.55 22.85
C SER A 66 0.28 -1.87 22.14
N ILE A 67 1.04 -2.79 22.75
CA ILE A 67 1.27 -4.12 22.18
C ILE A 67 -0.06 -4.87 21.99
N ALA A 68 -0.93 -4.87 23.00
CA ALA A 68 -2.22 -5.56 22.94
C ALA A 68 -3.17 -4.95 21.89
N ILE A 69 -3.34 -3.62 21.91
CA ILE A 69 -4.16 -2.87 20.94
C ILE A 69 -3.58 -2.97 19.53
N GLY A 70 -2.26 -3.16 19.42
CA GLY A 70 -1.58 -3.27 18.14
C GLY A 70 -1.65 -4.66 17.54
N PHE A 71 -0.99 -5.63 18.15
CA PHE A 71 -0.80 -6.94 17.54
C PHE A 71 -2.05 -7.81 17.52
N LEU A 72 -2.92 -7.75 18.54
CA LEU A 72 -4.11 -8.62 18.57
C LEU A 72 -5.08 -8.28 17.42
N PRO A 73 -5.46 -7.01 17.18
CA PRO A 73 -6.32 -6.68 16.04
C PRO A 73 -5.64 -6.94 14.69
N ILE A 74 -4.34 -6.64 14.54
CA ILE A 74 -3.61 -6.94 13.29
C ILE A 74 -3.65 -8.45 13.00
N PHE A 75 -3.43 -9.28 14.02
CA PHE A 75 -3.48 -10.74 13.88
C PHE A 75 -4.89 -11.20 13.48
N VAL A 76 -5.94 -10.71 14.14
CA VAL A 76 -7.34 -11.02 13.79
C VAL A 76 -7.68 -10.55 12.36
N PHE A 77 -7.29 -9.33 11.98
CA PHE A 77 -7.51 -8.83 10.62
C PHE A 77 -6.76 -9.63 9.57
N THR A 78 -5.58 -10.15 9.90
CA THR A 78 -4.78 -11.02 9.01
C THR A 78 -5.44 -12.39 8.88
N LEU A 79 -5.86 -13.00 9.98
CA LEU A 79 -6.58 -14.29 9.96
C LEU A 79 -7.86 -14.20 9.13
N LEU A 80 -8.66 -13.16 9.35
CA LEU A 80 -9.97 -12.98 8.73
C LEU A 80 -9.93 -12.26 7.37
N GLN A 81 -8.74 -12.01 6.80
CA GLN A 81 -8.59 -11.23 5.57
C GLN A 81 -9.42 -11.77 4.40
N GLY A 82 -9.52 -13.11 4.26
CA GLY A 82 -10.32 -13.76 3.23
C GLY A 82 -11.81 -13.54 3.43
N ALA A 83 -12.29 -13.68 4.67
CA ALA A 83 -13.68 -13.43 5.02
C ALA A 83 -14.08 -11.97 4.75
N PHE A 84 -13.22 -11.00 5.11
CA PHE A 84 -13.45 -9.60 4.77
C PHE A 84 -13.50 -9.36 3.26
N ALA A 85 -12.57 -9.96 2.49
CA ALA A 85 -12.56 -9.83 1.04
C ALA A 85 -13.82 -10.41 0.38
N ASP A 86 -14.34 -11.53 0.90
CA ASP A 86 -15.51 -12.19 0.37
C ASP A 86 -16.82 -11.47 0.74
N TRP A 87 -16.92 -10.95 1.98
CA TRP A 87 -18.13 -10.28 2.47
C TRP A 87 -18.20 -8.81 2.06
N LEU A 88 -17.10 -8.08 2.19
CA LEU A 88 -17.04 -6.64 1.90
C LEU A 88 -16.54 -6.41 0.48
N HIS A 89 -17.41 -6.68 -0.51
CA HIS A 89 -17.12 -6.40 -1.92
C HIS A 89 -18.16 -5.44 -2.54
N PRO A 90 -17.75 -4.44 -3.36
CA PRO A 90 -18.69 -3.47 -3.93
C PRO A 90 -19.76 -4.08 -4.83
N SER A 91 -19.50 -5.26 -5.40
CA SER A 91 -20.48 -5.99 -6.23
C SER A 91 -21.62 -6.62 -5.43
N LYS A 92 -21.43 -6.82 -4.12
CA LYS A 92 -22.45 -7.39 -3.22
C LYS A 92 -23.21 -6.28 -2.49
N HIS A 93 -22.49 -5.45 -1.75
CA HIS A 93 -23.07 -4.39 -0.93
C HIS A 93 -22.28 -3.09 -1.06
N ARG A 94 -22.65 -2.24 -2.02
CA ARG A 94 -21.88 -1.04 -2.37
C ARG A 94 -21.74 -0.04 -1.21
N LEU A 95 -22.84 0.34 -0.55
CA LEU A 95 -22.81 1.30 0.55
C LEU A 95 -22.07 0.75 1.77
N LEU A 96 -22.36 -0.51 2.12
CA LEU A 96 -21.66 -1.22 3.19
C LEU A 96 -20.15 -1.27 2.93
N TRP A 97 -19.73 -1.52 1.69
CA TRP A 97 -18.31 -1.48 1.33
C TRP A 97 -17.70 -0.12 1.65
N TYR A 98 -18.30 1.01 1.24
CA TYR A 98 -17.72 2.33 1.46
C TYR A 98 -17.60 2.67 2.95
N GLY A 99 -18.57 2.31 3.79
CA GLY A 99 -18.50 2.53 5.23
C GLY A 99 -17.55 1.56 5.94
N ALA A 100 -17.79 0.25 5.80
CA ALA A 100 -17.09 -0.78 6.56
C ALA A 100 -15.60 -0.87 6.20
N SER A 101 -15.23 -0.66 4.94
CA SER A 101 -13.82 -0.70 4.53
C SER A 101 -13.00 0.48 5.08
N ARG A 102 -13.63 1.64 5.29
CA ARG A 102 -12.99 2.84 5.89
C ARG A 102 -12.86 2.67 7.40
N LEU A 103 -13.88 2.13 8.03
CA LEU A 103 -13.83 1.74 9.43
C LEU A 103 -12.74 0.68 9.67
N TYR A 104 -12.64 -0.32 8.79
CA TYR A 104 -11.56 -1.30 8.80
C TYR A 104 -10.19 -0.62 8.69
N THR A 105 -9.99 0.29 7.72
CA THR A 105 -8.71 0.99 7.56
C THR A 105 -8.40 1.89 8.76
N ALA A 106 -9.38 2.55 9.36
CA ALA A 106 -9.19 3.36 10.57
C ALA A 106 -8.76 2.48 11.77
N ALA A 107 -9.49 1.39 12.03
CA ALA A 107 -9.18 0.48 13.12
C ALA A 107 -7.83 -0.23 12.94
N PHE A 108 -7.55 -0.74 11.74
CA PHE A 108 -6.26 -1.35 11.41
C PHE A 108 -5.15 -0.31 11.51
N GLY A 109 -5.36 0.92 11.03
CA GLY A 109 -4.37 1.99 11.13
C GLY A 109 -3.98 2.32 12.57
N VAL A 110 -4.95 2.41 13.48
CA VAL A 110 -4.68 2.59 14.92
C VAL A 110 -3.93 1.40 15.51
N ALA A 111 -4.27 0.17 15.09
CA ALA A 111 -3.56 -1.03 15.50
C ALA A 111 -2.10 -1.04 14.98
N CYS A 112 -1.84 -0.67 13.73
CA CYS A 112 -0.48 -0.51 13.20
C CYS A 112 0.34 0.46 14.03
N VAL A 113 -0.19 1.66 14.31
CA VAL A 113 0.55 2.65 15.09
C VAL A 113 0.85 2.12 16.50
N ASN A 114 -0.10 1.44 17.12
CA ASN A 114 0.09 0.87 18.46
C ASN A 114 1.05 -0.32 18.48
N SER A 115 1.09 -1.18 17.46
CA SER A 115 2.06 -2.28 17.42
C SER A 115 3.49 -1.74 17.35
N TRP A 116 3.68 -0.68 16.57
CA TRP A 116 4.96 0.02 16.47
C TRP A 116 5.32 0.73 17.77
N ARG A 117 4.39 1.54 18.33
CA ARG A 117 4.57 2.24 19.59
C ARG A 117 4.89 1.30 20.75
N GLY A 118 4.19 0.17 20.84
CA GLY A 118 4.39 -0.81 21.90
C GLY A 118 5.78 -1.40 21.90
N VAL A 119 6.26 -1.88 20.75
CA VAL A 119 7.62 -2.44 20.61
C VAL A 119 8.67 -1.35 20.82
N TRP A 120 8.47 -0.17 20.23
CA TRP A 120 9.39 0.96 20.39
C TRP A 120 9.58 1.36 21.85
N LYS A 121 8.49 1.55 22.59
CA LYS A 121 8.56 1.87 24.03
C LYS A 121 9.17 0.74 24.85
N THR A 122 8.91 -0.51 24.50
CA THR A 122 9.54 -1.66 25.15
C THR A 122 11.06 -1.63 24.95
N LEU A 123 11.53 -1.37 23.73
CA LEU A 123 12.95 -1.23 23.46
C LEU A 123 13.57 -0.06 24.24
N ASP A 124 12.91 1.09 24.28
CA ASP A 124 13.41 2.23 25.05
C ASP A 124 13.51 1.92 26.55
N LEU A 125 12.57 1.16 27.10
CA LEU A 125 12.56 0.77 28.52
C LEU A 125 13.62 -0.27 28.89
N TYR A 126 13.91 -1.22 28.00
CA TYR A 126 14.71 -2.40 28.35
C TYR A 126 16.09 -2.45 27.69
N THR A 127 16.31 -1.73 26.59
CA THR A 127 17.58 -1.74 25.86
C THR A 127 18.34 -0.42 25.96
N GLY A 128 17.72 0.65 26.46
CA GLY A 128 18.36 1.96 26.61
C GLY A 128 18.49 2.73 25.28
N LEU A 129 18.98 3.97 25.37
CA LEU A 129 19.10 4.92 24.25
C LEU A 129 20.56 5.18 23.83
N GLU A 130 21.51 4.51 24.47
CA GLU A 130 22.94 4.68 24.23
C GLU A 130 23.35 4.08 22.88
N THR A 131 24.42 4.65 22.29
CA THR A 131 24.81 4.36 20.90
C THR A 131 25.06 2.87 20.66
N PHE A 132 25.71 2.18 21.61
CA PHE A 132 26.07 0.78 21.47
C PHE A 132 24.82 -0.11 21.45
N GLU A 133 23.92 0.08 22.40
CA GLU A 133 22.71 -0.72 22.60
C GLU A 133 21.72 -0.50 21.45
N VAL A 134 21.56 0.76 21.02
CA VAL A 134 20.78 1.10 19.83
C VAL A 134 21.38 0.41 18.60
N SER A 135 22.70 0.49 18.40
CA SER A 135 23.37 -0.14 17.25
C SER A 135 23.23 -1.66 17.27
N ALA A 136 23.40 -2.29 18.43
CA ALA A 136 23.32 -3.74 18.59
C ALA A 136 21.91 -4.28 18.29
N THR A 137 20.87 -3.64 18.84
CA THR A 137 19.46 -4.00 18.57
C THR A 137 19.07 -3.76 17.11
N THR A 138 19.55 -2.67 16.51
CA THR A 138 19.36 -2.37 15.08
C THR A 138 19.99 -3.45 14.21
N LEU A 139 21.26 -3.78 14.48
CA LEU A 139 22.02 -4.75 13.71
C LEU A 139 21.39 -6.14 13.82
N PHE A 140 20.92 -6.53 15.01
CA PHE A 140 20.13 -7.74 15.18
C PHE A 140 18.90 -7.77 14.27
N GLY A 141 18.10 -6.69 14.27
CA GLY A 141 16.92 -6.59 13.39
C GLY A 141 17.26 -6.70 11.90
N VAL A 142 18.31 -5.98 11.45
CA VAL A 142 18.76 -6.00 10.06
C VAL A 142 19.27 -7.38 9.65
N LEU A 143 20.17 -7.98 10.44
CA LEU A 143 20.74 -9.30 10.13
C LEU A 143 19.67 -10.38 10.12
N PHE A 144 18.73 -10.35 11.06
CA PHE A 144 17.62 -11.30 11.07
C PHE A 144 16.78 -11.15 9.80
N LEU A 145 16.37 -9.93 9.44
CA LEU A 145 15.59 -9.67 8.24
C LEU A 145 16.31 -10.09 6.95
N LEU A 146 17.63 -9.88 6.87
CA LEU A 146 18.46 -10.36 5.76
C LEU A 146 18.44 -11.89 5.67
N CYS A 147 18.62 -12.59 6.80
CA CYS A 147 18.61 -14.05 6.85
C CYS A 147 17.28 -14.64 6.37
N ILE A 148 16.15 -14.01 6.73
CA ILE A 148 14.81 -14.45 6.30
C ILE A 148 14.33 -13.78 5.01
N LYS A 149 15.18 -12.99 4.34
CA LYS A 149 14.87 -12.30 3.07
C LYS A 149 13.61 -11.43 3.16
N CYS A 150 13.49 -10.64 4.22
CA CYS A 150 12.33 -9.78 4.49
C CYS A 150 12.71 -8.30 4.65
N LEU A 151 13.88 -7.88 4.21
CA LEU A 151 14.38 -6.52 4.38
C LEU A 151 13.47 -5.49 3.70
N ARG A 152 12.87 -5.80 2.54
CA ARG A 152 11.94 -4.92 1.82
C ARG A 152 10.77 -4.43 2.67
N ASN A 153 10.41 -5.16 3.72
CA ASN A 153 9.28 -4.80 4.58
C ASN A 153 9.57 -3.58 5.46
N ILE A 154 10.83 -3.12 5.58
CA ILE A 154 11.15 -1.84 6.22
C ILE A 154 10.71 -0.64 5.36
N SER A 155 10.30 -0.86 4.10
CA SER A 155 9.85 0.19 3.19
C SER A 155 8.46 0.73 3.55
N ALA A 156 8.36 2.05 3.55
CA ALA A 156 7.12 2.81 3.74
C ALA A 156 6.98 3.89 2.65
N VAL A 157 6.02 4.81 2.81
CA VAL A 157 5.98 6.03 2.02
C VAL A 157 7.29 6.81 2.21
N PRO A 158 7.93 7.37 1.16
CA PRO A 158 7.43 7.61 -0.19
C PRO A 158 7.65 6.49 -1.22
N PHE A 159 8.14 5.32 -0.84
CA PHE A 159 8.46 4.25 -1.79
C PHE A 159 7.35 3.20 -1.95
N ALA A 160 6.40 3.14 -1.03
CA ALA A 160 5.26 2.24 -1.14
C ALA A 160 3.97 2.93 -0.73
N ILE A 161 3.00 2.98 -1.64
CA ILE A 161 1.63 3.44 -1.38
C ILE A 161 0.62 2.38 -1.77
N VAL A 162 -0.55 2.47 -1.17
CA VAL A 162 -1.70 1.61 -1.44
C VAL A 162 -2.93 2.47 -1.62
N THR A 163 -3.58 2.31 -2.77
CA THR A 163 -4.84 3.00 -3.10
C THR A 163 -6.04 2.23 -2.57
N ASP A 164 -7.15 2.92 -2.31
CA ASP A 164 -8.39 2.36 -1.72
C ASP A 164 -9.26 1.59 -2.73
N ARG A 165 -8.61 0.88 -3.65
CA ARG A 165 -9.26 0.08 -4.67
C ARG A 165 -9.84 -1.21 -4.08
N PRO A 166 -10.98 -1.69 -4.59
CA PRO A 166 -11.55 -2.95 -4.14
C PRO A 166 -10.59 -4.14 -4.32
N GLU A 167 -9.81 -4.14 -5.39
CA GLU A 167 -8.90 -5.24 -5.70
C GLU A 167 -7.77 -5.34 -4.65
N GLY A 168 -7.81 -6.41 -3.85
CA GLY A 168 -6.83 -6.64 -2.79
C GLY A 168 -6.96 -5.68 -1.61
N TYR A 169 -8.11 -5.01 -1.42
CA TYR A 169 -8.33 -4.05 -0.33
C TYR A 169 -8.01 -4.63 1.04
N PHE A 170 -8.38 -5.88 1.29
CA PHE A 170 -8.17 -6.57 2.58
C PHE A 170 -6.97 -7.52 2.56
N ALA A 171 -6.24 -7.60 1.45
CA ALA A 171 -5.17 -8.59 1.32
C ALA A 171 -3.94 -8.22 2.17
N VAL A 172 -3.58 -9.12 3.08
CA VAL A 172 -2.41 -9.07 3.95
C VAL A 172 -1.54 -10.29 3.63
N PRO A 173 -0.62 -10.19 2.64
CA PRO A 173 0.27 -11.29 2.30
C PRO A 173 1.06 -11.75 3.54
N THR A 174 1.14 -13.04 3.77
CA THR A 174 1.93 -13.62 4.86
C THR A 174 3.24 -14.18 4.31
N MET A 175 4.21 -14.43 5.20
CA MET A 175 5.56 -14.88 4.84
C MET A 175 5.53 -16.17 4.01
N PHE A 176 4.75 -17.16 4.45
CA PHE A 176 4.69 -18.48 3.82
C PHE A 176 3.54 -18.60 2.81
N LYS A 177 2.77 -17.52 2.59
CA LYS A 177 1.67 -17.43 1.62
C LYS A 177 0.64 -18.56 1.73
N THR A 178 0.43 -19.06 2.94
CA THR A 178 -0.57 -20.10 3.23
C THR A 178 -1.99 -19.53 3.14
N SER A 179 -2.97 -20.40 2.90
CA SER A 179 -4.37 -20.02 2.76
C SER A 179 -5.28 -20.87 3.65
N PRO A 180 -6.38 -20.31 4.18
CA PRO A 180 -7.42 -21.10 4.85
C PRO A 180 -7.99 -22.22 3.97
N LYS A 181 -7.89 -22.07 2.64
CA LYS A 181 -8.36 -23.05 1.65
C LYS A 181 -7.47 -24.29 1.54
N ASP A 182 -6.27 -24.25 2.10
CA ASP A 182 -5.33 -25.37 2.08
C ASP A 182 -5.68 -26.43 3.17
N ASN A 183 -6.85 -26.30 3.82
CA ASN A 183 -7.38 -27.17 4.88
C ASN A 183 -6.45 -27.38 6.09
N ASN A 184 -5.43 -26.54 6.26
CA ASN A 184 -4.56 -26.54 7.42
C ASN A 184 -4.61 -25.20 8.15
N ILE A 185 -5.68 -25.02 8.95
CA ILE A 185 -5.92 -23.78 9.70
C ILE A 185 -4.82 -23.48 10.72
N VAL A 186 -4.17 -24.51 11.25
CA VAL A 186 -3.06 -24.37 12.21
C VAL A 186 -1.85 -23.75 11.50
N LEU A 187 -1.47 -24.28 10.34
CA LEU A 187 -0.35 -23.74 9.56
C LEU A 187 -0.63 -22.30 9.11
N TYR A 188 -1.86 -22.02 8.65
CA TYR A 188 -2.27 -20.65 8.31
C TYR A 188 -2.19 -19.70 9.51
N SER A 189 -2.62 -20.16 10.68
CA SER A 189 -2.56 -19.36 11.91
C SER A 189 -1.11 -19.10 12.34
N LEU A 190 -0.22 -20.09 12.21
CA LEU A 190 1.21 -19.95 12.50
C LEU A 190 1.91 -19.01 11.51
N ASP A 191 1.57 -19.05 10.22
CA ASP A 191 2.08 -18.13 9.20
C ASP A 191 1.63 -16.68 9.49
N CYS A 192 0.35 -16.49 9.83
CA CYS A 192 -0.17 -15.20 10.28
C CYS A 192 0.58 -14.72 11.53
N PHE A 193 0.82 -15.61 12.51
CA PHE A 193 1.52 -15.28 13.74
C PHE A 193 2.96 -14.83 13.45
N PHE A 194 3.71 -15.63 12.68
CA PHE A 194 5.08 -15.32 12.32
C PHE A 194 5.18 -13.99 11.58
N SER A 195 4.28 -13.77 10.61
CA SER A 195 4.22 -12.54 9.82
C SER A 195 3.92 -11.30 10.66
N VAL A 196 2.97 -11.41 11.60
CA VAL A 196 2.50 -10.28 12.40
C VAL A 196 3.44 -9.99 13.56
N PHE A 197 3.74 -10.99 14.40
CA PHE A 197 4.47 -10.78 15.65
C PHE A 197 5.98 -10.74 15.45
N ILE A 198 6.54 -11.69 14.70
CA ILE A 198 8.00 -11.80 14.56
C ILE A 198 8.52 -10.77 13.58
N ILE A 199 8.05 -10.82 12.31
CA ILE A 199 8.49 -9.87 11.29
C ILE A 199 8.07 -8.46 11.68
N GLY A 200 6.82 -8.25 12.10
CA GLY A 200 6.33 -6.94 12.53
C GLY A 200 7.18 -6.29 13.64
N SER A 201 7.65 -7.07 14.62
CA SER A 201 8.55 -6.55 15.66
C SER A 201 9.92 -6.20 15.10
N LEU A 202 10.54 -7.06 14.28
CA LEU A 202 11.85 -6.82 13.68
C LEU A 202 11.92 -5.53 12.87
N LEU A 203 10.82 -5.16 12.17
CA LEU A 203 10.74 -3.88 11.47
C LEU A 203 10.92 -2.69 12.42
N VAL A 204 10.32 -2.76 13.61
CA VAL A 204 10.42 -1.71 14.63
C VAL A 204 11.84 -1.61 15.17
N PHE A 205 12.57 -2.71 15.36
CA PHE A 205 13.97 -2.68 15.78
C PHE A 205 14.82 -1.85 14.81
N VAL A 206 14.66 -2.09 13.50
CA VAL A 206 15.41 -1.36 12.46
C VAL A 206 15.02 0.11 12.41
N TRP A 207 13.72 0.41 12.44
CA TRP A 207 13.23 1.78 12.37
C TRP A 207 13.58 2.61 13.59
N ARG A 208 13.33 2.07 14.79
CA ARG A 208 13.71 2.70 16.05
C ARG A 208 15.21 2.95 16.08
N GLY A 209 15.97 1.93 15.75
CA GLY A 209 17.41 1.99 15.62
C GLY A 209 17.91 3.15 14.77
N ALA A 210 17.49 3.17 13.51
CA ALA A 210 17.89 4.21 12.56
C ALA A 210 17.43 5.61 13.01
N TRP A 211 16.21 5.74 13.54
CA TRP A 211 15.69 7.01 14.04
C TRP A 211 16.54 7.54 15.21
N THR A 212 16.79 6.72 16.23
CA THR A 212 17.55 7.10 17.42
C THR A 212 19.01 7.41 17.08
N LEU A 213 19.64 6.68 16.16
CA LEU A 213 20.99 7.02 15.69
C LEU A 213 21.03 8.40 15.02
N ILE A 214 20.01 8.76 14.24
CA ILE A 214 19.93 10.11 13.66
C ILE A 214 19.74 11.16 14.76
N ASP A 215 18.93 10.89 15.79
CA ASP A 215 18.79 11.80 16.94
C ASP A 215 20.11 12.03 17.69
N ILE A 216 20.94 11.00 17.82
CA ILE A 216 22.25 11.08 18.49
C ILE A 216 23.26 11.88 17.66
N PHE A 217 23.31 11.67 16.34
CA PHE A 217 24.41 12.18 15.50
C PHE A 217 24.09 13.42 14.68
N LEU A 218 22.83 13.63 14.26
CA LEU A 218 22.48 14.72 13.35
C LEU A 218 22.04 15.95 14.15
N PHE A 219 22.98 16.87 14.40
CA PHE A 219 22.73 18.13 15.13
C PHE A 219 21.97 17.93 16.46
N PRO A 220 22.50 17.14 17.41
CA PRO A 220 21.79 16.80 18.65
C PRO A 220 21.43 18.02 19.52
N GLY A 221 22.18 19.12 19.40
CA GLY A 221 21.93 20.37 20.13
C GLY A 221 20.85 21.28 19.54
N ASP A 222 20.38 21.00 18.31
CA ASP A 222 19.32 21.78 17.66
C ASP A 222 18.32 20.85 16.96
N PRO A 223 17.27 20.41 17.68
CA PRO A 223 16.29 19.47 17.15
C PRO A 223 15.53 19.97 15.91
N VAL A 224 15.32 21.28 15.78
CA VAL A 224 14.59 21.87 14.66
C VAL A 224 15.47 21.89 13.42
N PHE A 225 16.73 22.28 13.56
CA PHE A 225 17.71 22.24 12.47
C PHE A 225 18.00 20.80 12.05
N SER A 226 18.13 19.89 13.01
CA SER A 226 18.22 18.44 12.78
C SER A 226 17.04 17.92 11.95
N ALA A 227 15.81 18.35 12.25
CA ALA A 227 14.62 17.94 11.50
C ALA A 227 14.64 18.45 10.05
N TRP A 228 15.04 19.71 9.83
CA TRP A 228 15.20 20.26 8.48
C TRP A 228 16.26 19.51 7.67
N TYR A 229 17.43 19.26 8.25
CA TYR A 229 18.50 18.51 7.59
C TYR A 229 18.07 17.09 7.26
N SER A 230 17.39 16.43 8.20
CA SER A 230 16.81 15.11 7.98
C SER A 230 15.85 15.14 6.80
N LEU A 231 14.95 16.14 6.70
CA LEU A 231 14.05 16.26 5.57
C LEU A 231 14.77 16.46 4.23
N VAL A 232 15.77 17.35 4.18
CA VAL A 232 16.54 17.65 2.97
C VAL A 232 17.34 16.44 2.51
N ILE A 233 18.10 15.80 3.41
CA ILE A 233 18.84 14.55 3.13
C ILE A 233 17.88 13.48 2.65
N GLY A 234 16.74 13.31 3.33
CA GLY A 234 15.71 12.34 3.00
C GLY A 234 15.22 12.49 1.56
N TYR A 235 14.81 13.69 1.16
CA TYR A 235 14.33 13.90 -0.21
C TYR A 235 15.43 13.79 -1.27
N ILE A 236 16.66 14.25 -0.99
CA ILE A 236 17.80 14.05 -1.91
C ILE A 236 18.00 12.56 -2.17
N VAL A 237 18.01 11.73 -1.11
CA VAL A 237 18.14 10.28 -1.24
C VAL A 237 16.94 9.72 -2.02
N VAL A 238 15.71 10.10 -1.69
CA VAL A 238 14.50 9.59 -2.36
C VAL A 238 14.53 9.83 -3.87
N PHE A 239 14.79 11.06 -4.31
CA PHE A 239 14.86 11.37 -5.75
C PHE A 239 16.04 10.66 -6.42
N THR A 240 17.17 10.54 -5.72
CA THR A 240 18.32 9.77 -6.20
C THR A 240 17.98 8.29 -6.36
N THR A 241 17.30 7.68 -5.39
CA THR A 241 16.85 6.28 -5.46
C THR A 241 15.95 6.07 -6.69
N PHE A 242 14.95 6.92 -6.92
CA PHE A 242 14.11 6.82 -8.11
C PHE A 242 14.89 7.00 -9.41
N ALA A 243 15.87 7.91 -9.45
CA ALA A 243 16.74 8.11 -10.61
C ALA A 243 17.65 6.91 -10.89
N LEU A 244 18.10 6.20 -9.85
CA LEU A 244 18.92 4.99 -9.94
C LEU A 244 18.12 3.74 -10.32
N GLN A 245 16.80 3.72 -10.08
CA GLN A 245 15.96 2.54 -10.32
C GLN A 245 16.13 1.91 -11.72
N PRO A 246 16.18 2.66 -12.85
CA PRO A 246 16.40 2.07 -14.18
C PRO A 246 17.75 1.36 -14.33
N VAL A 247 18.79 1.86 -13.65
CA VAL A 247 20.13 1.26 -13.65
C VAL A 247 20.11 -0.05 -12.86
N VAL A 248 19.55 -0.02 -11.64
CA VAL A 248 19.41 -1.21 -10.78
C VAL A 248 18.57 -2.28 -11.48
N LYS A 249 17.48 -1.90 -12.15
CA LYS A 249 16.65 -2.83 -12.96
C LYS A 249 17.47 -3.55 -14.03
N LYS A 250 18.35 -2.84 -14.74
CA LYS A 250 19.21 -3.43 -15.77
C LYS A 250 20.23 -4.39 -15.16
N LEU A 251 20.77 -4.06 -13.99
CA LEU A 251 21.73 -4.87 -13.26
C LEU A 251 21.08 -6.17 -12.75
N VAL A 252 19.98 -6.05 -11.99
CA VAL A 252 19.25 -7.18 -11.40
C VAL A 252 18.68 -8.13 -12.45
N LYS A 253 18.36 -7.65 -13.66
CA LYS A 253 17.92 -8.52 -14.77
C LYS A 253 19.02 -9.49 -15.24
N LYS A 254 20.30 -9.18 -15.00
CA LYS A 254 21.45 -9.98 -15.42
C LYS A 254 22.02 -10.87 -14.31
N LEU A 255 21.51 -10.73 -13.09
CA LEU A 255 22.01 -11.43 -11.92
C LEU A 255 20.99 -12.47 -11.46
N GLU A 256 21.47 -13.53 -10.82
CA GLU A 256 20.65 -14.59 -10.23
C GLU A 256 21.14 -14.94 -8.81
N GLY A 257 20.32 -15.67 -8.06
CA GLY A 257 20.68 -16.20 -6.75
C GLY A 257 21.14 -15.15 -5.74
N PHE A 258 22.26 -15.42 -5.07
CA PHE A 258 22.79 -14.61 -3.97
C PHE A 258 23.15 -13.17 -4.39
N TRP A 259 23.87 -12.99 -5.50
CA TRP A 259 24.29 -11.66 -5.96
C TRP A 259 23.11 -10.77 -6.33
N ARG A 260 22.06 -11.37 -6.90
CA ARG A 260 20.80 -10.67 -7.15
C ARG A 260 20.19 -10.15 -5.86
N LEU A 261 20.12 -11.00 -4.84
CA LEU A 261 19.59 -10.65 -3.52
C LEU A 261 20.41 -9.52 -2.88
N CYS A 262 21.74 -9.62 -2.86
CA CYS A 262 22.60 -8.58 -2.27
C CYS A 262 22.40 -7.20 -2.91
N ILE A 263 22.27 -7.13 -4.24
CA ILE A 263 22.03 -5.85 -4.95
C ILE A 263 20.63 -5.30 -4.62
N VAL A 264 19.62 -6.16 -4.55
CA VAL A 264 18.25 -5.77 -4.15
C VAL A 264 18.28 -5.22 -2.73
N ASP A 265 18.89 -5.92 -1.78
CA ASP A 265 18.94 -5.54 -0.37
C ASP A 265 19.75 -4.25 -0.16
N ALA A 266 20.90 -4.10 -0.83
CA ALA A 266 21.67 -2.85 -0.79
C ALA A 266 20.85 -1.66 -1.30
N TYR A 267 20.09 -1.85 -2.39
CA TYR A 267 19.21 -0.81 -2.92
C TYR A 267 18.04 -0.50 -1.97
N LEU A 268 17.50 -1.51 -1.29
CA LEU A 268 16.46 -1.34 -0.28
C LEU A 268 16.96 -0.59 0.95
N ILE A 269 18.16 -0.91 1.46
CA ILE A 269 18.82 -0.16 2.55
C ILE A 269 19.03 1.30 2.13
N PHE A 270 19.54 1.54 0.93
CA PHE A 270 19.70 2.90 0.41
C PHE A 270 18.36 3.65 0.31
N SER A 271 17.29 2.99 -0.11
CA SER A 271 15.95 3.60 -0.11
C SER A 271 15.42 3.86 1.30
N PHE A 272 15.77 3.01 2.26
CA PHE A 272 15.34 3.13 3.64
C PHE A 272 15.98 4.35 4.32
N THR A 273 17.24 4.68 4.03
CA THR A 273 17.87 5.91 4.56
C THR A 273 17.13 7.17 4.14
N GLY A 274 16.60 7.22 2.91
CA GLY A 274 15.72 8.30 2.46
C GLY A 274 14.38 8.29 3.18
N THR A 275 13.78 7.10 3.33
CA THR A 275 12.50 6.91 4.02
C THR A 275 12.54 7.41 5.46
N ILE A 276 13.50 6.93 6.26
CA ILE A 276 13.59 7.25 7.69
C ILE A 276 13.81 8.75 7.92
N ASN A 277 14.61 9.39 7.05
CA ASN A 277 14.90 10.82 7.12
C ASN A 277 13.69 11.69 6.72
N VAL A 278 12.92 11.30 5.69
CA VAL A 278 11.66 11.99 5.35
C VAL A 278 10.64 11.86 6.48
N TRP A 279 10.49 10.66 7.05
CA TRP A 279 9.59 10.42 8.18
C TRP A 279 9.98 11.28 9.39
N ARG A 280 11.25 11.20 9.81
CA ARG A 280 11.77 11.97 10.94
C ARG A 280 11.65 13.48 10.72
N GLY A 281 12.06 13.96 9.55
CA GLY A 281 11.98 15.37 9.20
C GLY A 281 10.55 15.92 9.28
N ILE A 282 9.60 15.30 8.59
CA ILE A 282 8.19 15.74 8.61
C ILE A 282 7.61 15.64 10.01
N TRP A 283 7.84 14.53 10.71
CA TRP A 283 7.33 14.32 12.07
C TRP A 283 7.78 15.40 13.05
N ASN A 284 9.08 15.71 13.05
CA ASN A 284 9.66 16.67 13.98
C ASN A 284 9.34 18.12 13.58
N LEU A 285 9.27 18.44 12.29
CA LEU A 285 8.85 19.76 11.82
C LEU A 285 7.36 20.03 12.14
N LEU A 286 6.50 19.03 12.04
CA LEU A 286 5.11 19.14 12.51
C LEU A 286 5.08 19.40 14.02
N SER A 287 5.91 18.70 14.80
CA SER A 287 6.00 18.95 16.24
C SER A 287 6.51 20.34 16.59
N ALA A 288 7.41 20.92 15.78
CA ALA A 288 7.94 22.26 16.00
C ALA A 288 6.98 23.37 15.55
N TYR A 289 6.30 23.21 14.42
CA TYR A 289 5.60 24.31 13.75
C TYR A 289 4.08 24.15 13.66
N PHE A 290 3.52 22.94 13.76
CA PHE A 290 2.09 22.71 13.50
C PHE A 290 1.26 22.81 14.78
N ILE A 291 0.58 23.95 14.96
CA ILE A 291 -0.25 24.27 16.13
C ILE A 291 0.54 24.04 17.45
N PRO A 292 1.70 24.71 17.63
CA PRO A 292 2.57 24.45 18.79
C PRO A 292 1.91 24.80 20.12
N SER A 293 0.94 25.73 20.12
CA SER A 293 0.18 26.14 21.30
C SER A 293 -0.84 25.09 21.79
N SER A 294 -1.19 24.10 20.97
CA SER A 294 -2.15 23.05 21.36
C SER A 294 -1.78 21.70 20.75
N PRO A 295 -0.84 20.95 21.37
CA PRO A 295 -0.39 19.65 20.86
C PRO A 295 -1.51 18.62 20.72
N THR A 296 -2.51 18.63 21.61
CA THR A 296 -3.69 17.76 21.53
C THR A 296 -4.53 18.07 20.29
N THR A 297 -4.77 19.35 19.99
CA THR A 297 -5.48 19.77 18.78
C THR A 297 -4.69 19.39 17.54
N ALA A 298 -3.37 19.63 17.56
CA ALA A 298 -2.46 19.22 16.48
C ALA A 298 -2.58 17.71 16.21
N ALA A 299 -2.58 16.88 17.26
CA ALA A 299 -2.68 15.43 17.16
C ALA A 299 -4.02 14.97 16.55
N TRP A 300 -5.14 15.56 16.99
CA TRP A 300 -6.47 15.26 16.43
C TRP A 300 -6.60 15.68 14.97
N VAL A 301 -6.12 16.88 14.61
CA VAL A 301 -6.15 17.36 13.23
C VAL A 301 -5.27 16.47 12.34
N CYS A 302 -4.08 16.12 12.80
CA CYS A 302 -3.20 15.19 12.10
C CYS A 302 -3.83 13.79 11.94
N HIS A 303 -4.49 13.26 12.96
CA HIS A 303 -5.15 11.95 12.89
C HIS A 303 -6.39 11.98 11.98
N VAL A 304 -7.41 12.78 12.32
CA VAL A 304 -8.70 12.77 11.63
C VAL A 304 -8.61 13.49 10.28
N GLY A 305 -8.01 14.69 10.26
CA GLY A 305 -7.93 15.52 9.06
C GLY A 305 -7.14 14.84 7.95
N CYS A 306 -5.94 14.33 8.24
CA CYS A 306 -5.14 13.63 7.23
C CYS A 306 -5.79 12.31 6.79
N PHE A 307 -6.47 11.59 7.68
CA PHE A 307 -7.21 10.38 7.29
C PHE A 307 -8.34 10.69 6.30
N ILE A 308 -9.13 11.73 6.56
CA ILE A 308 -10.19 12.19 5.65
C ILE A 308 -9.59 12.60 4.30
N LEU A 309 -8.53 13.39 4.29
CA LEU A 309 -7.85 13.80 3.06
C LEU A 309 -7.35 12.58 2.27
N LEU A 310 -6.77 11.58 2.94
CA LEU A 310 -6.32 10.34 2.32
C LEU A 310 -7.49 9.53 1.73
N ILE A 311 -8.65 9.49 2.40
CA ILE A 311 -9.88 8.87 1.84
C ILE A 311 -10.32 9.61 0.58
N LEU A 312 -10.34 10.95 0.60
CA LEU A 312 -10.77 11.77 -0.53
C LEU A 312 -9.87 11.58 -1.75
N ILE A 313 -8.57 11.41 -1.54
CA ILE A 313 -7.62 11.08 -2.61
C ILE A 313 -7.48 9.55 -2.84
N ASN A 314 -8.32 8.71 -2.25
CA ASN A 314 -8.35 7.26 -2.46
C ASN A 314 -7.00 6.57 -2.15
N SER A 315 -6.35 6.97 -1.05
CA SER A 315 -5.04 6.49 -0.60
C SER A 315 -4.97 6.19 0.91
N SER A 316 -6.10 6.08 1.61
CA SER A 316 -6.15 5.83 3.06
C SER A 316 -5.51 4.50 3.47
N ASN A 317 -5.52 3.48 2.62
CA ASN A 317 -4.83 2.21 2.87
C ASN A 317 -3.30 2.36 2.96
N SER A 318 -2.73 3.49 2.53
CA SER A 318 -1.30 3.76 2.66
C SER A 318 -0.87 3.97 4.11
N VAL A 319 -1.81 4.21 5.04
CA VAL A 319 -1.48 4.29 6.49
C VAL A 319 -1.21 2.92 7.11
N LEU A 320 -1.50 1.82 6.40
CA LEU A 320 -1.40 0.47 6.94
C LEU A 320 0.00 -0.12 6.70
N VAL A 321 0.61 -0.61 7.77
CA VAL A 321 1.73 -1.57 7.69
C VAL A 321 1.11 -2.95 7.62
N ARG A 322 1.05 -3.52 6.42
CA ARG A 322 0.39 -4.81 6.21
C ARG A 322 1.13 -5.72 5.24
N GLY A 323 1.27 -6.96 5.70
CA GLY A 323 1.78 -8.09 4.97
C GLY A 323 3.30 -8.12 4.87
N VAL A 324 3.77 -9.25 4.38
CA VAL A 324 5.18 -9.61 4.25
C VAL A 324 5.48 -9.88 2.78
N TYR A 325 6.59 -9.33 2.31
CA TYR A 325 7.11 -9.50 0.96
C TYR A 325 8.52 -10.03 1.04
N VAL A 326 8.80 -11.08 0.27
CA VAL A 326 10.11 -11.72 0.24
C VAL A 326 11.03 -10.99 -0.74
N ASP A 327 12.27 -10.75 -0.35
CA ASP A 327 13.27 -10.06 -1.15
C ASP A 327 13.61 -10.85 -2.42
N ALA A 328 13.79 -10.13 -3.53
CA ALA A 328 14.08 -10.68 -4.85
C ALA A 328 13.09 -11.74 -5.40
N GLU A 329 11.91 -11.88 -4.81
CA GLU A 329 10.93 -12.92 -5.17
C GLU A 329 10.33 -12.74 -6.57
N GLU A 330 9.97 -11.51 -6.96
CA GLU A 330 9.34 -11.28 -8.26
C GLU A 330 10.32 -11.50 -9.41
N GLU A 331 9.82 -12.02 -10.53
CA GLU A 331 10.66 -12.32 -11.70
C GLU A 331 11.30 -11.07 -12.34
N GLY A 332 12.55 -11.27 -12.78
CA GLY A 332 13.33 -10.28 -13.50
C GLY A 332 13.56 -8.99 -12.70
N SER A 333 13.22 -7.84 -13.31
CA SER A 333 13.49 -6.53 -12.73
C SER A 333 12.37 -5.98 -11.84
N LYS A 334 11.28 -6.73 -11.65
CA LYS A 334 10.11 -6.28 -10.87
C LYS A 334 10.37 -6.22 -9.37
N CYS A 335 11.35 -6.97 -8.86
CA CYS A 335 11.67 -7.00 -7.43
C CYS A 335 12.25 -5.69 -6.88
N VAL A 336 12.69 -4.77 -7.76
CA VAL A 336 13.17 -3.42 -7.39
C VAL A 336 12.20 -2.31 -7.78
N ASP A 337 10.98 -2.69 -8.19
CA ASP A 337 9.89 -1.74 -8.43
C ASP A 337 9.31 -1.25 -7.11
N PHE A 338 9.36 0.07 -6.93
CA PHE A 338 8.62 0.74 -5.86
C PHE A 338 7.15 0.88 -6.25
N PRO A 339 6.19 0.40 -5.42
CA PRO A 339 4.77 0.44 -5.74
C PRO A 339 4.15 1.83 -5.56
N CYS A 340 4.64 2.80 -6.33
CA CYS A 340 4.18 4.19 -6.38
C CYS A 340 3.38 4.44 -7.66
N TYR A 341 2.26 3.73 -7.84
CA TYR A 341 1.52 3.72 -9.13
C TYR A 341 0.22 4.54 -9.12
N TYR A 342 0.10 5.62 -8.34
CA TYR A 342 -1.17 6.32 -8.09
C TYR A 342 -1.93 6.75 -9.37
N LEU A 343 -1.37 7.71 -10.11
CA LEU A 343 -1.87 8.25 -11.37
C LEU A 343 -1.86 7.20 -12.47
N ARG A 344 -0.78 6.41 -12.57
CA ARG A 344 -0.69 5.32 -13.56
C ARG A 344 -1.87 4.37 -13.43
N LEU A 345 -2.17 3.95 -12.22
CA LEU A 345 -3.32 3.10 -11.93
C LEU A 345 -4.65 3.84 -12.19
N PHE A 346 -4.77 5.13 -11.86
CA PHE A 346 -5.97 5.93 -12.10
C PHE A 346 -6.31 6.01 -13.59
N PHE A 347 -5.33 6.38 -14.43
CA PHE A 347 -5.51 6.47 -15.87
C PHE A 347 -5.76 5.10 -16.51
N LEU A 348 -5.09 4.04 -16.03
CA LEU A 348 -5.37 2.66 -16.46
C LEU A 348 -6.82 2.25 -16.21
N ALA A 349 -7.36 2.53 -15.01
CA ALA A 349 -8.74 2.20 -14.68
C ALA A 349 -9.73 2.97 -15.58
N ARG A 350 -9.47 4.26 -15.82
CA ARG A 350 -10.29 5.08 -16.74
C ARG A 350 -10.26 4.54 -18.17
N ARG A 351 -9.09 4.14 -18.66
CA ARG A 351 -8.93 3.53 -20.00
C ARG A 351 -9.68 2.21 -20.11
N LYS A 352 -9.54 1.31 -19.13
CA LYS A 352 -10.26 0.03 -19.09
C LYS A 352 -11.77 0.23 -19.13
N LYS A 353 -12.30 1.18 -18.34
CA LYS A 353 -13.72 1.53 -18.32
C LYS A 353 -14.20 2.07 -19.67
N HIS A 354 -13.39 2.90 -20.34
CA HIS A 354 -13.71 3.42 -21.66
C HIS A 354 -13.76 2.33 -22.74
N LEU A 355 -12.77 1.44 -22.76
CA LEU A 355 -12.72 0.31 -23.71
C LEU A 355 -13.90 -0.65 -23.51
N LEU A 356 -14.22 -1.01 -22.25
CA LEU A 356 -15.38 -1.86 -21.94
C LEU A 356 -16.69 -1.25 -22.46
N ARG A 357 -16.88 0.07 -22.29
CA ARG A 357 -18.05 0.79 -22.84
C ARG A 357 -18.10 0.73 -24.37
N GLN A 358 -16.96 0.85 -25.05
CA GLN A 358 -16.91 0.73 -26.51
C GLN A 358 -17.22 -0.69 -26.98
N PHE A 359 -16.68 -1.72 -26.32
CA PHE A 359 -17.00 -3.12 -26.62
C PHE A 359 -18.49 -3.42 -26.43
N GLN A 360 -19.08 -2.96 -25.33
CA GLN A 360 -20.53 -3.11 -25.08
C GLN A 360 -21.37 -2.41 -26.16
N LYS A 361 -21.01 -1.18 -26.57
CA LYS A 361 -21.69 -0.48 -27.67
C LYS A 361 -21.58 -1.25 -29.00
N LYS A 362 -20.41 -1.80 -29.33
CA LYS A 362 -20.20 -2.62 -30.53
C LYS A 362 -21.03 -3.92 -30.49
N GLN A 363 -21.09 -4.60 -29.34
CA GLN A 363 -21.93 -5.77 -29.16
C GLN A 363 -23.41 -5.45 -29.34
N ILE A 364 -23.92 -4.39 -28.71
CA ILE A 364 -25.30 -3.93 -28.87
C ILE A 364 -25.60 -3.59 -30.34
N HIS A 365 -24.69 -2.90 -31.02
CA HIS A 365 -24.84 -2.59 -32.44
C HIS A 365 -24.88 -3.87 -33.31
N SER A 366 -24.00 -4.85 -33.05
CA SER A 366 -24.01 -6.13 -33.76
C SER A 366 -25.28 -6.95 -33.51
N LEU A 367 -25.82 -6.92 -32.28
CA LEU A 367 -27.07 -7.59 -31.93
C LEU A 367 -28.26 -6.93 -32.63
N LYS A 368 -28.31 -5.59 -32.66
CA LYS A 368 -29.34 -4.86 -33.41
C LYS A 368 -29.29 -5.16 -34.91
N ARG A 369 -28.09 -5.22 -35.50
CA ARG A 369 -27.91 -5.54 -36.92
C ARG A 369 -28.37 -6.95 -37.27
N ARG A 370 -28.03 -7.94 -36.43
CA ARG A 370 -28.53 -9.31 -36.59
C ARG A 370 -30.05 -9.38 -36.46
N LYS A 371 -30.64 -8.65 -35.51
CA LYS A 371 -32.10 -8.61 -35.37
C LYS A 371 -32.77 -8.00 -36.60
N SER A 372 -32.25 -6.91 -37.14
CA SER A 372 -32.78 -6.33 -38.39
C SER A 372 -32.58 -7.23 -39.61
N GLU A 373 -31.50 -8.00 -39.69
CA GLU A 373 -31.28 -8.99 -40.76
C GLU A 373 -32.30 -10.14 -40.67
N VAL A 374 -32.66 -10.58 -39.45
CA VAL A 374 -33.70 -11.62 -39.22
C VAL A 374 -35.10 -11.08 -39.52
N ASP A 375 -35.44 -9.89 -39.00
CA ASP A 375 -36.74 -9.24 -39.22
C ASP A 375 -36.94 -8.86 -40.72
N GLY A 376 -35.85 -8.53 -41.42
CA GLY A 376 -35.87 -8.26 -42.87
C GLY A 376 -36.04 -9.53 -43.73
N TYR A 377 -35.58 -10.69 -43.25
CA TYR A 377 -35.78 -11.97 -43.94
C TYR A 377 -37.21 -12.50 -43.76
N SER A 378 -37.84 -12.30 -42.60
CA SER A 378 -39.24 -12.72 -42.38
C SER A 378 -40.24 -11.90 -43.21
N GLY A 379 -39.98 -10.60 -43.43
CA GLY A 379 -40.81 -9.74 -44.28
C GLY A 379 -40.70 -10.03 -45.79
N ALA A 380 -39.60 -10.65 -46.26
CA ALA A 380 -39.43 -10.99 -47.67
C ALA A 380 -40.17 -12.28 -48.07
N THR A 381 -40.38 -13.21 -47.14
CA THR A 381 -41.10 -14.47 -47.37
C THR A 381 -42.62 -14.33 -47.46
N GLU A 382 -43.21 -13.21 -47.03
CA GLU A 382 -44.67 -12.98 -47.09
C GLU A 382 -45.13 -12.26 -48.38
N SER A 383 -44.21 -11.88 -49.28
CA SER A 383 -44.54 -11.09 -50.49
C SER A 383 -44.82 -11.91 -51.76
N SER A 384 -44.77 -13.24 -51.73
CA SER A 384 -45.02 -14.09 -52.92
C SER A 384 -46.22 -15.02 -52.73
N ALA A 385 -47.43 -14.43 -52.67
CA ALA A 385 -48.67 -15.17 -52.83
C ALA A 385 -49.11 -15.13 -54.30
N PRO A 386 -49.42 -16.27 -54.96
CA PRO A 386 -49.76 -16.30 -56.37
C PRO A 386 -51.17 -15.71 -56.63
N GLN A 387 -51.26 -14.88 -57.67
CA GLN A 387 -52.49 -14.34 -58.23
C GLN A 387 -53.42 -15.49 -58.65
N LYS A 388 -54.58 -15.63 -58.00
CA LYS A 388 -55.62 -16.59 -58.38
C LYS A 388 -56.25 -16.16 -59.72
N SER A 389 -55.98 -16.90 -60.79
CA SER A 389 -56.75 -16.85 -62.03
C SER A 389 -58.10 -17.54 -61.84
N LYS A 390 -59.17 -16.83 -62.19
CA LYS A 390 -60.56 -17.33 -62.27
C LYS A 390 -60.66 -18.59 -63.12
N VAL A 391 -61.37 -19.60 -62.62
CA VAL A 391 -61.90 -20.72 -63.40
C VAL A 391 -63.42 -20.57 -63.44
N GLU A 392 -63.97 -20.53 -64.64
CA GLU A 392 -65.41 -20.52 -64.95
C GLU A 392 -66.07 -21.84 -64.52
N GLU A 393 -67.24 -21.77 -63.91
CA GLU A 393 -68.15 -22.91 -63.74
C GLU A 393 -69.13 -23.00 -64.94
N PRO A 394 -69.46 -24.21 -65.42
CA PRO A 394 -70.41 -24.42 -66.52
C PRO A 394 -71.87 -24.46 -66.02
N PRO A 395 -72.87 -24.39 -66.93
CA PRO A 395 -74.20 -23.89 -66.62
C PRO A 395 -75.15 -24.97 -66.12
N VAL A 396 -76.07 -24.61 -65.21
CA VAL A 396 -77.55 -24.76 -65.33
C VAL A 396 -78.21 -23.71 -64.45
#